data_AF-A0A832X5Y6-F1
#
_entry.id   AF-A0A832X5Y6-F1
#
_cell.length_a   1.000
_cell.length_b   1.000
_cell.length_c   1.000
_cell.angle_alpha   90.00
_cell.angle_beta   90.00
_cell.angle_gamma   90.00
#
_symmetry.space_group_name_H-M   'P 1'
#
loop_
_entity.id
_entity.type
_entity.pdbx_description
1 polymer ?
#
loop_
_entity_poly.entity_id
_entity_poly.type
_entity_poly.pdbx_seq_one_letter_code
_entity_poly.pdbx_strand_id
1 'polypeptide(L)'
;MIEDWIVVVCGVVAIVIVLTLLFFKLRESERRSHESTHKLRVYTDLLNAITELNLAGGDPYKMDIAKKNLAMTLNRLNLIGSSGVLRSTSDLLDFLNEHKDKEYDTLRLHNILNTLVIEARRDLNPSHARKVEEAHVRYRFFAPPKNKPGP
;
A
#
# COMPACT_ATOMS: atom_id res chain seq x y z
N MET A 1 59.18 -1.43 14.60
CA MET A 1 59.13 -0.54 13.41
C MET A 1 58.35 -1.13 12.24
N ILE A 2 58.75 -2.25 11.62
CA ILE A 2 57.96 -2.88 10.53
C ILE A 2 56.63 -3.46 11.06
N GLU A 3 56.65 -4.12 12.23
CA GLU A 3 55.45 -4.64 12.89
C GLU A 3 54.43 -3.54 13.24
N ASP A 4 54.89 -2.42 13.81
CA ASP A 4 54.00 -1.30 14.15
C ASP A 4 53.33 -0.70 12.91
N TRP A 5 54.05 -0.64 11.80
CA TRP A 5 53.53 -0.15 10.53
C TRP A 5 52.47 -1.09 9.94
N ILE A 6 52.67 -2.41 10.06
CA ILE A 6 51.69 -3.42 9.61
C ILE A 6 50.40 -3.31 10.42
N VAL A 7 50.49 -3.14 11.74
CA VAL A 7 49.30 -2.97 12.60
C VAL A 7 48.51 -1.71 12.24
N VAL A 8 49.21 -0.59 12.01
CA VAL A 8 48.57 0.68 11.60
C VAL A 8 47.90 0.52 10.23
N VAL A 9 48.57 -0.07 9.24
CA VAL A 9 48.01 -0.27 7.91
C VAL A 9 46.80 -1.23 7.94
N CYS A 10 46.88 -2.34 8.68
CA CYS A 10 45.75 -3.25 8.85
C CYS A 10 44.56 -2.58 9.55
N GLY A 11 44.81 -1.74 10.56
CA GLY A 11 43.77 -0.97 11.24
C GLY A 11 43.05 0.01 10.30
N VAL A 12 43.81 0.75 9.48
CA VAL A 12 43.24 1.68 8.49
C VAL A 12 42.41 0.93 7.44
N VAL A 13 42.91 -0.20 6.94
CA VAL A 13 42.18 -1.03 5.97
C VAL A 13 40.87 -1.57 6.56
N ALA A 14 40.88 -2.03 7.82
CA ALA A 14 39.67 -2.49 8.50
C ALA A 14 38.62 -1.37 8.63
N ILE A 15 39.04 -0.15 8.98
CA ILE A 15 38.14 1.01 9.08
C ILE A 15 37.51 1.33 7.72
N VAL A 16 38.30 1.32 6.64
CA VAL A 16 37.80 1.56 5.28
C VAL A 16 36.76 0.50 4.87
N ILE A 17 37.00 -0.77 5.20
CA ILE A 17 36.05 -1.86 4.93
C ILE A 17 34.74 -1.66 5.71
N VAL A 18 34.81 -1.29 6.99
CA VAL A 18 33.62 -1.03 7.80
C VAL A 18 32.82 0.16 7.25
N LEU A 19 33.49 1.25 6.86
CA LEU A 19 32.84 2.43 6.30
C LEU A 19 32.16 2.13 4.96
N THR A 20 32.81 1.37 4.09
CA THR A 20 32.24 0.97 2.79
C THR A 20 31.01 0.08 2.94
N LEU A 21 31.05 -0.89 3.86
CA LEU A 21 29.88 -1.73 4.18
C LEU A 21 28.72 -0.90 4.75
N LEU A 22 29.02 0.06 5.64
CA LEU A 22 28.03 0.95 6.23
C LEU A 22 27.37 1.82 5.15
N PHE A 23 28.16 2.40 4.25
CA PHE A 23 27.67 3.21 3.15
C PHE A 23 26.78 2.41 2.19
N PHE A 24 27.17 1.17 1.87
CA PHE A 24 26.37 0.29 1.02
C PHE A 24 25.00 -0.02 1.66
N LYS A 25 24.98 -0.32 2.96
CA LYS A 25 23.74 -0.56 3.73
C LYS A 25 22.84 0.67 3.79
N LEU A 26 23.41 1.87 4.00
CA LEU A 26 22.66 3.12 4.03
C LEU A 26 21.99 3.40 2.67
N ARG A 27 22.75 3.23 1.58
CA ARG A 27 22.23 3.44 0.22
C ARG A 27 21.13 2.45 -0.15
N GLU A 28 21.27 1.19 0.28
CA GLU A 28 20.23 0.17 0.10
C GLU A 28 18.97 0.51 0.92
N SER A 29 19.13 1.01 2.14
CA SER A 29 18.04 1.48 2.99
C SER A 29 17.32 2.69 2.39
N GLU A 30 18.04 3.66 1.84
CA GLU A 30 17.45 4.81 1.15
C GLU A 30 16.62 4.38 -0.07
N ARG A 31 17.15 3.48 -0.91
CA ARG A 31 16.40 2.95 -2.05
C ARG A 31 15.11 2.25 -1.63
N ARG A 32 15.18 1.37 -0.61
CA ARG A 32 13.99 0.72 -0.04
C ARG A 32 13.00 1.72 0.56
N SER A 33 13.49 2.80 1.15
CA SER A 33 12.66 3.89 1.69
C SER A 33 11.92 4.64 0.57
N HIS A 34 12.59 4.96 -0.55
CA HIS A 34 11.96 5.59 -1.70
C HIS A 34 10.92 4.70 -2.37
N GLU A 35 11.23 3.42 -2.58
CA GLU A 35 10.30 2.45 -3.16
C GLU A 35 9.06 2.24 -2.26
N SER A 36 9.27 2.08 -0.95
CA SER A 36 8.16 1.93 0.01
C SER A 36 7.31 3.20 0.11
N THR A 37 7.92 4.38 0.05
CA THR A 37 7.19 5.67 0.02
C THR A 37 6.35 5.79 -1.25
N HIS A 38 6.92 5.43 -2.40
CA HIS A 38 6.20 5.44 -3.67
C HIS A 38 5.03 4.45 -3.67
N LYS A 39 5.25 3.21 -3.21
CA LYS A 39 4.19 2.20 -3.04
C LYS A 39 3.10 2.66 -2.07
N LEU A 40 3.48 3.24 -0.92
CA LEU A 40 2.52 3.76 0.07
C LEU A 40 1.64 4.84 -0.55
N ARG A 41 2.22 5.75 -1.34
CA ARG A 41 1.47 6.80 -2.03
C ARG A 41 0.41 6.21 -2.97
N VAL A 42 0.79 5.24 -3.80
CA VAL A 42 -0.15 4.61 -4.74
C VAL A 42 -1.24 3.79 -4.04
N TYR A 43 -0.92 3.09 -2.95
CA TYR A 43 -1.93 2.40 -2.14
C TYR A 43 -2.88 3.38 -1.45
N THR A 44 -2.37 4.54 -1.01
CA THR A 44 -3.20 5.62 -0.45
C THR A 44 -4.10 6.23 -1.53
N ASP A 45 -3.55 6.50 -2.72
CA ASP A 45 -4.31 7.01 -3.87
C ASP A 45 -5.42 6.04 -4.27
N LEU A 46 -5.19 4.72 -4.15
CA LEU A 46 -6.21 3.69 -4.42
C LEU A 46 -7.37 3.79 -3.43
N LEU A 47 -7.07 3.81 -2.14
CA LEU A 47 -8.09 3.92 -1.08
C LEU A 47 -8.86 5.24 -1.18
N ASN A 48 -8.18 6.33 -1.53
CA ASN A 48 -8.82 7.62 -1.80
C ASN A 48 -9.74 7.54 -3.01
N ALA A 49 -9.31 6.95 -4.13
CA ALA A 49 -10.16 6.81 -5.32
C ALA A 49 -11.39 5.92 -5.06
N ILE A 50 -11.25 4.86 -4.25
CA ILE A 50 -12.39 4.03 -3.82
C ILE A 50 -13.35 4.85 -2.95
N THR A 51 -12.81 5.68 -2.06
CA THR A 51 -13.61 6.55 -1.19
C THR A 51 -14.33 7.63 -2.01
N GLU A 52 -13.66 8.26 -2.98
CA GLU A 52 -14.26 9.20 -3.93
C GLU A 52 -15.37 8.56 -4.74
N LEU A 53 -15.18 7.33 -5.22
CA LEU A 53 -16.21 6.58 -5.93
C LEU A 53 -17.44 6.32 -5.04
N ASN A 54 -17.22 5.96 -3.78
CA ASN A 54 -18.31 5.73 -2.82
C ASN A 54 -19.03 7.04 -2.43
N LEU A 55 -18.29 8.15 -2.34
CA LEU A 55 -18.83 9.49 -2.03
C LEU A 55 -19.56 10.14 -3.22
N ALA A 56 -19.19 9.79 -4.46
CA ALA A 56 -19.82 10.35 -5.66
C ALA A 56 -21.32 10.02 -5.74
N GLY A 57 -21.76 8.93 -5.10
CA GLY A 57 -23.17 8.59 -4.93
C GLY A 57 -23.93 8.55 -6.26
N GLY A 58 -25.01 9.34 -6.36
CA GLY A 58 -25.87 9.43 -7.55
C GLY A 58 -25.54 10.57 -8.51
N ASP A 59 -24.50 11.38 -8.27
CA ASP A 59 -24.12 12.47 -9.18
C ASP A 59 -23.33 11.91 -10.38
N PRO A 60 -23.89 11.92 -11.60
CA PRO A 60 -23.30 11.28 -12.76
C PRO A 60 -21.96 11.93 -13.18
N TYR A 61 -21.79 13.23 -12.94
CA TYR A 61 -20.56 13.94 -13.29
C TYR A 61 -19.41 13.58 -12.34
N LYS A 62 -19.68 13.60 -11.02
CA LYS A 62 -18.69 13.19 -10.02
C LYS A 62 -18.35 11.71 -10.13
N MET A 63 -19.31 10.88 -10.49
CA MET A 63 -19.11 9.44 -10.67
C MET A 63 -18.22 9.12 -11.87
N ASP A 64 -18.32 9.86 -12.99
CA ASP A 64 -17.44 9.68 -14.14
C ASP A 64 -15.98 10.08 -13.81
N ILE A 65 -15.81 11.21 -13.11
CA ILE A 65 -14.50 11.65 -12.62
C ILE A 65 -13.89 10.62 -11.66
N ALA A 66 -14.67 10.12 -10.70
CA ALA A 66 -14.20 9.11 -9.75
C ALA A 66 -13.78 7.80 -10.43
N LYS A 67 -14.52 7.34 -11.45
CA LYS A 67 -14.14 6.18 -12.25
C LYS A 67 -12.85 6.40 -13.02
N LYS A 68 -12.67 7.57 -13.62
CA LYS A 68 -11.44 7.92 -14.32
C LYS A 68 -10.24 7.96 -13.39
N ASN A 69 -10.39 8.57 -12.20
CA ASN A 69 -9.36 8.61 -11.17
C ASN A 69 -9.00 7.18 -10.71
N LEU A 70 -10.01 6.35 -10.45
CA LEU A 70 -9.81 4.95 -10.08
C LEU A 70 -9.05 4.19 -11.17
N ALA A 71 -9.45 4.30 -12.43
CA ALA A 71 -8.77 3.64 -13.55
C ALA A 71 -7.30 4.06 -13.67
N MET A 72 -7.00 5.35 -13.50
CA MET A 72 -5.64 5.86 -13.55
C MET A 72 -4.79 5.31 -12.39
N THR A 73 -5.36 5.22 -11.19
CA THR A 73 -4.69 4.66 -10.02
C THR A 73 -4.50 3.14 -10.13
N LEU A 74 -5.47 2.41 -10.68
CA LEU A 74 -5.34 0.97 -10.95
C LEU A 74 -4.23 0.66 -11.93
N ASN A 75 -4.05 1.46 -12.97
CA ASN A 75 -2.94 1.30 -13.90
C ASN A 75 -1.58 1.45 -13.20
N ARG A 76 -1.45 2.41 -12.28
CA ARG A 76 -0.24 2.57 -11.47
C ARG A 76 -0.06 1.39 -10.51
N LEU A 77 -1.14 0.92 -9.89
CA LEU A 77 -1.14 -0.23 -9.00
C LEU A 77 -0.68 -1.49 -9.70
N ASN A 78 -1.14 -1.75 -10.92
CA ASN A 78 -0.77 -2.92 -11.73
C ASN A 78 0.74 -3.01 -12.01
N LEU A 79 1.45 -1.88 -11.99
CA LEU A 79 2.89 -1.83 -12.24
C LEU A 79 3.74 -2.08 -10.99
N ILE A 80 3.17 -1.91 -9.79
CA ILE A 80 3.94 -1.91 -8.53
C ILE A 80 3.40 -2.84 -7.44
N GLY A 81 2.14 -3.26 -7.59
CA GLY A 81 1.41 -4.03 -6.60
C GLY A 81 1.90 -5.46 -6.51
N SER A 82 1.93 -6.01 -5.29
CA SER A 82 2.17 -7.44 -5.11
C SER A 82 1.00 -8.26 -5.66
N SER A 83 1.24 -9.54 -5.97
CA SER A 83 0.19 -10.44 -6.45
C SER A 83 -1.04 -10.51 -5.53
N GLY A 84 -0.86 -10.41 -4.21
CA GLY A 84 -1.94 -10.36 -3.23
C GLY A 84 -2.78 -9.08 -3.31
N VAL A 85 -2.12 -7.93 -3.49
CA VAL A 85 -2.79 -6.63 -3.68
C VAL A 85 -3.58 -6.61 -4.99
N LEU A 86 -2.99 -7.11 -6.07
CA LEU A 86 -3.65 -7.16 -7.39
C LEU A 86 -4.87 -8.08 -7.37
N ARG A 87 -4.77 -9.25 -6.72
CA ARG A 87 -5.91 -10.16 -6.55
C ARG A 87 -7.04 -9.52 -5.76
N SER A 88 -6.73 -8.93 -4.60
CA SER A 88 -7.73 -8.25 -3.76
C SER A 88 -8.37 -7.06 -4.47
N THR A 89 -7.62 -6.38 -5.33
CA THR A 89 -8.12 -5.28 -6.16
C THR A 89 -9.03 -5.81 -7.27
N SER A 90 -8.69 -6.93 -7.90
CA SER A 90 -9.58 -7.61 -8.86
C SER A 90 -10.90 -7.98 -8.21
N ASP A 91 -10.86 -8.61 -7.03
CA ASP A 91 -12.06 -9.00 -6.27
C ASP A 91 -12.93 -7.76 -5.95
N LEU A 92 -12.29 -6.61 -5.66
CA LEU A 92 -13.00 -5.35 -5.45
C LEU A 92 -13.68 -4.84 -6.73
N LEU A 93 -13.01 -4.92 -7.88
CA LEU A 93 -13.57 -4.50 -9.16
C LEU A 93 -14.74 -5.38 -9.59
N ASP A 94 -14.61 -6.69 -9.40
CA ASP A 94 -15.69 -7.64 -9.65
C ASP A 94 -16.90 -7.34 -8.76
N PHE A 95 -16.68 -7.07 -7.47
CA PHE A 95 -17.74 -6.63 -6.55
C PHE A 95 -18.41 -5.32 -6.99
N LEU A 96 -17.62 -4.31 -7.38
CA LEU A 96 -18.16 -3.03 -7.85
C LEU A 96 -18.95 -3.17 -9.16
N ASN A 97 -18.54 -4.08 -10.05
CA ASN A 97 -19.23 -4.35 -11.30
C ASN A 97 -20.53 -5.15 -11.07
N GLU A 98 -20.51 -6.13 -10.17
CA GLU A 98 -21.68 -6.93 -9.77
C GLU A 98 -22.78 -6.11 -9.08
N HIS A 99 -22.43 -5.02 -8.39
CA HIS A 99 -23.34 -4.25 -7.53
C HIS A 99 -23.72 -2.88 -8.09
N LYS A 100 -23.51 -2.65 -9.38
CA LYS A 100 -23.93 -1.42 -10.07
C LYS A 100 -25.45 -1.20 -10.03
N ASP A 101 -26.24 -2.28 -9.92
CA ASP A 101 -27.72 -2.27 -9.98
C ASP A 101 -28.42 -3.06 -8.85
N LYS A 102 -27.69 -3.52 -7.82
CA LYS A 102 -28.23 -4.39 -6.73
C LYS A 102 -28.00 -3.80 -5.34
N GLU A 103 -28.69 -4.36 -4.34
CA GLU A 103 -28.46 -4.03 -2.93
C GLU A 103 -26.97 -4.16 -2.57
N TYR A 104 -26.42 -3.07 -2.05
CA TYR A 104 -25.01 -2.93 -1.78
C TYR A 104 -24.63 -3.69 -0.50
N ASP A 105 -24.00 -4.85 -0.63
CA ASP A 105 -23.49 -5.62 0.51
C ASP A 105 -22.24 -4.95 1.12
N THR A 106 -22.50 -4.08 2.10
CA THR A 106 -21.46 -3.38 2.85
C THR A 106 -20.49 -4.30 3.58
N LEU A 107 -20.91 -5.52 3.95
CA LEU A 107 -20.10 -6.46 4.71
C LEU A 107 -19.10 -7.16 3.79
N ARG A 108 -19.53 -7.57 2.59
CA ARG A 108 -18.65 -8.13 1.56
C ARG A 108 -17.59 -7.11 1.12
N LEU A 109 -17.98 -5.85 0.89
CA LEU A 109 -17.03 -4.77 0.61
C LEU A 109 -16.00 -4.60 1.73
N HIS A 110 -16.45 -4.53 2.99
CA HIS A 110 -15.55 -4.38 4.13
C HIS A 110 -14.54 -5.52 4.24
N ASN A 111 -14.95 -6.76 3.92
CA ASN A 111 -14.04 -7.89 3.91
C ASN A 111 -12.99 -7.76 2.81
N ILE A 112 -13.39 -7.39 1.59
CA ILE A 112 -12.47 -7.17 0.47
C ILE A 112 -11.46 -6.06 0.79
N LEU A 113 -11.93 -4.92 1.31
CA LEU A 113 -11.07 -3.81 1.70
C LEU A 113 -10.13 -4.18 2.85
N ASN A 114 -10.58 -4.99 3.80
CA ASN A 114 -9.72 -5.51 4.87
C ASN A 114 -8.58 -6.36 4.31
N THR A 115 -8.89 -7.32 3.43
CA THR A 115 -7.88 -8.15 2.77
C THR A 115 -6.90 -7.30 1.97
N LEU A 116 -7.40 -6.32 1.21
CA LEU A 116 -6.57 -5.39 0.44
C LEU A 116 -5.59 -4.62 1.33
N VAL A 117 -6.02 -4.10 2.48
CA VAL A 117 -5.15 -3.36 3.40
C VAL A 117 -4.10 -4.27 4.06
N ILE A 118 -4.47 -5.52 4.38
CA ILE A 118 -3.53 -6.51 4.93
C ILE A 118 -2.45 -6.83 3.90
N GLU A 119 -2.84 -7.13 2.65
CA GLU A 119 -1.90 -7.44 1.57
C GLU A 119 -1.02 -6.23 1.21
N ALA A 120 -1.59 -5.02 1.17
CA ALA A 120 -0.83 -3.79 0.95
C ALA A 120 0.19 -3.55 2.07
N ARG A 121 -0.18 -3.81 3.33
CA ARG A 121 0.74 -3.70 4.47
C ARG A 121 1.84 -4.77 4.42
N ARG A 122 1.52 -6.00 3.99
CA ARG A 122 2.48 -7.08 3.81
C ARG A 122 3.52 -6.76 2.73
N ASP A 123 3.09 -6.11 1.65
CA ASP A 123 3.99 -5.64 0.59
C ASP A 123 4.86 -4.44 1.01
N LEU A 124 4.34 -3.53 1.83
CA LEU A 124 5.09 -2.37 2.32
C LEU A 124 6.06 -2.70 3.46
N ASN A 125 5.62 -3.47 4.45
CA ASN A 125 6.40 -3.78 5.64
C ASN A 125 6.00 -5.16 6.21
N PRO A 126 6.66 -6.25 5.77
CA PRO A 126 6.30 -7.60 6.20
C PRO A 126 6.55 -7.85 7.69
N SER A 127 7.50 -7.15 8.31
CA SER A 127 7.80 -7.28 9.73
C SER A 127 6.68 -6.72 10.62
N HIS A 128 6.05 -5.62 10.19
CA HIS A 128 4.92 -5.03 10.89
C HIS A 128 3.61 -5.74 10.57
N ALA A 129 3.47 -6.28 9.35
CA ALA A 129 2.31 -7.07 8.95
C ALA A 129 2.10 -8.29 9.87
N ARG A 130 3.16 -9.05 10.19
CA ARG A 130 3.07 -10.20 11.11
C ARG A 130 2.49 -9.85 12.48
N LYS A 131 2.94 -8.74 13.08
CA LYS A 131 2.41 -8.28 14.38
C LYS A 131 0.92 -7.94 14.34
N VAL A 132 0.44 -7.46 13.19
CA VAL A 132 -0.95 -7.04 12.99
C VAL A 132 -1.84 -8.25 12.70
N GLU A 133 -1.32 -9.22 11.94
CA GLU A 133 -1.94 -10.52 11.71
C GLU A 133 -2.08 -11.29 13.04
N GLU A 134 -1.02 -11.34 13.86
CA GLU A 134 -1.04 -11.94 15.19
C GLU A 134 -2.08 -11.26 16.12
N ALA A 135 -2.22 -9.94 16.02
CA ALA A 135 -3.20 -9.17 16.77
C ALA A 135 -4.64 -9.25 16.19
N HIS A 136 -4.86 -10.00 15.09
CA HIS A 136 -6.16 -10.18 14.44
C HIS A 136 -6.90 -8.85 14.19
N VAL A 137 -6.16 -7.80 13.81
CA VAL A 137 -6.73 -6.45 13.65
C VAL A 137 -7.66 -6.42 12.45
N ARG A 138 -8.91 -5.97 12.68
CA ARG A 138 -9.90 -5.73 11.63
C ARG A 138 -10.06 -4.23 11.40
N TYR A 139 -9.72 -3.76 10.21
CA TYR A 139 -9.86 -2.37 9.82
C TYR A 139 -11.33 -2.01 9.61
N ARG A 140 -11.71 -0.86 10.14
CA ARG A 140 -13.01 -0.24 9.91
C ARG A 140 -12.80 0.93 8.96
N PHE A 141 -13.56 0.95 7.87
CA PHE A 141 -13.52 2.02 6.89
C PHE A 141 -14.66 2.98 7.18
N PHE A 142 -14.41 4.28 7.05
CA PHE A 142 -15.48 5.27 7.18
C PHE A 142 -16.43 5.11 6.00
N ALA A 143 -17.67 4.70 6.28
CA ALA A 143 -18.75 4.68 5.31
C ALA A 143 -19.64 5.91 5.58
N PRO A 144 -19.72 6.89 4.66
CA PRO A 144 -20.63 8.00 4.82
C PRO A 144 -22.06 7.46 4.93
N PRO A 145 -22.92 8.03 5.80
CA PRO A 145 -24.31 7.62 5.86
C PRO A 145 -24.92 7.83 4.47
N LYS A 146 -25.51 6.77 3.90
CA LYS A 146 -26.35 6.92 2.70
C LYS A 146 -27.39 7.98 3.05
N ASN A 147 -27.42 9.08 2.31
CA ASN A 147 -28.52 10.05 2.39
C ASN A 147 -29.81 9.26 2.19
N LYS A 148 -30.46 8.86 3.30
CA LYS A 148 -31.86 8.55 3.26
C LYS A 148 -32.51 9.89 2.87
N PRO A 149 -33.28 9.97 1.78
CA PRO A 149 -34.27 11.04 1.74
C PRO A 149 -35.05 10.89 3.05
N GLY A 150 -35.03 11.95 3.86
CA GLY A 150 -35.85 12.00 5.07
C GLY A 150 -37.32 11.76 4.71
N PRO A 151 -38.14 11.36 5.70
CA PRO A 151 -39.57 11.11 5.50
C PRO A 151 -40.29 12.29 4.83
#